data_AF-A0A968LDN0-F1
#
_entry.id   AF-A0A968LDN0-F1
#
_cell.length_a   1.000
_cell.length_b   1.000
_cell.length_c   1.000
_cell.angle_alpha   90.00
_cell.angle_beta   90.00
_cell.angle_gamma   90.00
#
_symmetry.space_group_name_H-M   'P 1'
#
loop_
_entity.id
_entity.type
_entity.pdbx_description
1 polymer ?
#
loop_
_entity_poly.entity_id
_entity_poly.type
_entity_poly.pdbx_seq_one_letter_code
_entity_poly.pdbx_strand_id
1 'polypeptide(L)'
;MNYPVWYVPELGGGLLIALVAIVHVFISHFAVGGGLYLVMAERKAIREKSQDIMAFVKKHTKFFMLLTMVFGGLTGVAIWFTISLIHPAATALLIHTFVFGWAIEWVFFLVEIVALFVYFYTFGKMDDDRHQIIGWIYFGSAWMSLFLINGIIDFMLTPGDWLSNKDFWSGFFNPTFWPSLAFRSFMAFMLAGCYGFLTATFLKDEVTRHRMIRYSGIWALTSLILSIPSGWWYISVLPEPAGKLVGGASPTIARAATIGSFSMAVLAGLLIALILLNPKARTRSLIVLVMITAMGYMGAFEWIREAARRPYVINEVMYSNSILKKDVERINQEGFLKHAKWVKNKEVTDTNQLDAGRELFLHQCFSCHTVGGFNNDIVSRTKNMSYNAMRKYLATIHEKRYFMPPFVGTDVELKALAAYLTAGLHNKPLTDDVGAAGDRGKMLYEENCAVCHSADSIKPMIKGWDQAKVRASLDKLPALNPAMPDYTAPAADKDAMAGYLFGLNNPGAVASAKDPGESLYEDNCAVCHSMEQIKPKMRGWSRETVRSSLDRLSALNAAMPDYTGTPAEKDAMADYMVKQMGGAR
;
A
#
# COMPACT_ATOMS: atom_id res chain seq x y z
N MET A 1 18.00 7.37 4.81
CA MET A 1 19.39 7.18 5.32
C MET A 1 20.03 8.42 5.95
N ASN A 2 19.70 9.64 5.49
CA ASN A 2 20.34 10.87 5.98
C ASN A 2 19.68 11.53 7.20
N TYR A 3 18.49 11.09 7.59
CA TYR A 3 17.66 11.71 8.63
C TYR A 3 17.34 10.71 9.75
N PRO A 4 17.14 11.18 11.00
CA PRO A 4 16.72 10.33 12.10
C PRO A 4 15.29 9.83 11.88
N VAL A 5 14.98 8.67 12.47
CA VAL A 5 13.63 8.10 12.44
C VAL A 5 12.85 8.63 13.64
N TRP A 6 11.74 9.32 13.41
CA TRP A 6 10.79 9.65 14.46
C TRP A 6 9.92 8.42 14.77
N TYR A 7 10.29 7.68 15.81
CA TYR A 7 9.69 6.40 16.14
C TYR A 7 8.44 6.57 17.02
N VAL A 8 7.27 6.30 16.43
CA VAL A 8 5.94 6.33 17.08
C VAL A 8 5.24 4.97 16.87
N PRO A 9 5.61 3.94 17.65
CA PRO A 9 5.27 2.55 17.36
C PRO A 9 3.78 2.22 17.37
N GLU A 10 2.97 2.92 18.17
CA GLU A 10 1.55 2.60 18.36
C GLU A 10 0.68 3.11 17.20
N LEU A 11 0.99 4.31 16.70
CA LEU A 11 0.22 4.99 15.65
C LEU A 11 0.82 4.76 14.26
N GLY A 12 2.15 4.80 14.14
CA GLY A 12 2.87 4.78 12.88
C GLY A 12 2.76 6.12 12.11
N GLY A 13 3.82 6.47 11.36
CA GLY A 13 3.88 7.74 10.63
C GLY A 13 2.79 7.88 9.57
N GLY A 14 2.53 6.82 8.79
CA GLY A 14 1.52 6.87 7.72
C GLY A 14 0.10 7.19 8.21
N LEU A 15 -0.30 6.71 9.39
CA LEU A 15 -1.62 7.02 9.96
C LEU A 15 -1.72 8.48 10.39
N LEU A 16 -0.66 9.02 10.99
CA LEU A 16 -0.63 10.42 11.40
C LEU A 16 -0.73 11.37 10.20
N ILE A 17 0.00 11.08 9.12
CA ILE A 17 -0.13 11.81 7.85
C ILE A 17 -1.56 11.74 7.35
N ALA A 18 -2.16 10.54 7.29
CA ALA A 18 -3.52 10.38 6.79
C ALA A 18 -4.55 11.19 7.59
N LEU A 19 -4.47 11.17 8.92
CA LEU A 19 -5.38 11.93 9.79
C LEU A 19 -5.26 13.44 9.56
N VAL A 20 -4.04 13.97 9.59
CA VAL A 20 -3.81 15.42 9.43
C VAL A 20 -4.16 15.87 8.00
N ALA A 21 -3.73 15.11 6.99
CA ALA A 21 -3.98 15.44 5.59
C ALA A 21 -5.46 15.39 5.23
N ILE A 22 -6.20 14.34 5.61
CA ILE A 22 -7.64 14.25 5.30
C ILE A 22 -8.42 15.40 5.95
N VAL A 23 -8.12 15.72 7.21
CA VAL A 23 -8.77 16.84 7.92
C VAL A 23 -8.48 18.16 7.23
N HIS A 24 -7.20 18.44 6.93
CA HIS A 24 -6.82 19.69 6.27
C HIS A 24 -7.43 19.79 4.87
N VAL A 25 -7.33 18.74 4.05
CA VAL A 25 -7.84 18.70 2.68
C VAL A 25 -9.36 18.94 2.64
N PHE A 26 -10.10 18.38 3.61
CA PHE A 26 -11.53 18.60 3.72
C PHE A 26 -11.90 20.08 3.98
N ILE A 27 -11.04 20.82 4.68
CA ILE A 27 -11.23 22.25 4.98
C ILE A 27 -10.67 23.13 3.85
N SER A 28 -9.50 22.79 3.31
CA SER A 28 -8.85 23.59 2.26
C SER A 28 -9.64 23.52 0.95
N HIS A 29 -10.22 22.37 0.60
CA HIS A 29 -11.12 22.29 -0.55
C HIS A 29 -12.41 23.09 -0.33
N PHE A 30 -12.88 23.20 0.92
CA PHE A 30 -13.95 24.15 1.24
C PHE A 30 -13.49 25.60 1.06
N ALA A 31 -12.26 25.97 1.44
CA ALA A 31 -11.72 27.31 1.17
C ALA A 31 -11.74 27.65 -0.32
N VAL A 32 -11.22 26.75 -1.16
CA VAL A 32 -11.18 26.91 -2.61
C VAL A 32 -12.57 27.03 -3.21
N GLY A 33 -13.43 26.02 -3.00
CA GLY A 33 -14.75 26.01 -3.62
C GLY A 33 -15.72 27.00 -2.99
N GLY A 34 -15.57 27.26 -1.70
CA GLY A 34 -16.39 28.20 -0.94
C GLY A 34 -16.18 29.64 -1.40
N GLY A 35 -14.98 29.99 -1.87
CA GLY A 35 -14.73 31.25 -2.55
C GLY A 35 -15.67 31.49 -3.73
N LEU A 36 -15.77 30.51 -4.64
CA LEU A 36 -16.69 30.57 -5.78
C LEU A 36 -18.15 30.60 -5.31
N TYR A 37 -18.50 29.76 -4.34
CA TYR A 37 -19.86 29.68 -3.82
C TYR A 37 -20.32 31.02 -3.20
N LEU A 38 -19.46 31.69 -2.41
CA LEU A 38 -19.77 32.97 -1.78
C LEU A 38 -20.11 34.04 -2.81
N VAL A 39 -19.24 34.21 -3.81
CA VAL A 39 -19.42 35.19 -4.89
C VAL A 39 -20.70 34.92 -5.67
N MET A 40 -20.99 33.65 -5.95
CA MET A 40 -22.19 33.27 -6.71
C MET A 40 -23.47 33.39 -5.88
N ALA A 41 -23.42 33.10 -4.59
CA ALA A 41 -24.55 33.27 -3.67
C ALA A 41 -24.85 34.76 -3.42
N GLU A 42 -23.83 35.61 -3.33
CA GLU A 42 -23.98 37.06 -3.28
C GLU A 42 -24.58 37.60 -4.58
N ARG A 43 -24.06 37.19 -5.73
CA ARG A 43 -24.59 37.57 -7.04
C ARG A 43 -26.07 37.18 -7.18
N LYS A 44 -26.45 36.02 -6.63
CA LYS A 44 -27.85 35.60 -6.53
C LYS A 44 -28.66 36.55 -5.65
N ALA A 45 -28.14 36.94 -4.47
CA ALA A 45 -28.80 37.90 -3.58
C ALA A 45 -29.08 39.24 -4.26
N ILE A 46 -28.09 39.76 -4.99
CA ILE A 46 -28.17 41.03 -5.74
C ILE A 46 -29.22 40.91 -6.85
N ARG A 47 -29.12 39.87 -7.70
CA ARG A 47 -30.07 39.65 -8.82
C ARG A 47 -31.51 39.47 -8.35
N GLU A 48 -31.70 38.78 -7.22
CA GLU A 48 -33.03 38.53 -6.65
C GLU A 48 -33.48 39.64 -5.69
N LYS A 49 -32.67 40.70 -5.51
CA LYS A 49 -32.91 41.80 -4.57
C LYS A 49 -33.31 41.31 -3.17
N SER A 50 -32.69 40.23 -2.71
CA SER A 50 -33.08 39.53 -1.49
C SER A 50 -32.14 39.81 -0.33
N GLN A 51 -32.61 40.61 0.62
CA GLN A 51 -31.88 40.92 1.86
C GLN A 51 -31.63 39.66 2.71
N ASP A 52 -32.56 38.71 2.70
CA ASP A 52 -32.40 37.46 3.46
C ASP A 52 -31.27 36.58 2.93
N ILE A 53 -31.13 36.48 1.60
CA ILE A 53 -30.00 35.77 0.99
C ILE A 53 -28.70 36.54 1.29
N MET A 54 -28.70 37.87 1.20
CA MET A 54 -27.51 38.66 1.52
C MET A 54 -27.08 38.47 2.99
N ALA A 55 -28.04 38.44 3.91
CA ALA A 55 -27.80 38.16 5.33
C ALA A 55 -27.26 36.73 5.55
N PHE A 56 -27.78 35.75 4.80
CA PHE A 56 -27.23 34.39 4.78
C PHE A 56 -25.78 34.40 4.30
N VAL A 57 -25.47 35.06 3.17
CA VAL A 57 -24.12 35.11 2.62
C VAL A 57 -23.17 35.73 3.64
N LYS A 58 -23.49 36.88 4.21
CA LYS A 58 -22.66 37.52 5.25
C LYS A 58 -22.39 36.60 6.45
N LYS A 59 -23.42 35.88 6.92
CA LYS A 59 -23.28 34.91 8.03
C LYS A 59 -22.43 33.71 7.61
N HIS A 60 -22.61 33.21 6.39
CA HIS A 60 -21.84 32.10 5.83
C HIS A 60 -20.37 32.51 5.64
N THR A 61 -20.09 33.72 5.16
CA THR A 61 -18.72 34.28 5.06
C THR A 61 -18.04 34.33 6.42
N LYS A 62 -18.75 34.71 7.50
CA LYS A 62 -18.17 34.67 8.85
C LYS A 62 -17.76 33.25 9.25
N PHE A 63 -18.65 32.28 9.03
CA PHE A 63 -18.37 30.86 9.31
C PHE A 63 -17.20 30.36 8.47
N PHE A 64 -17.24 30.66 7.17
CA PHE A 64 -16.21 30.33 6.20
C PHE A 64 -14.85 30.86 6.67
N MET A 65 -14.74 32.16 6.95
CA MET A 65 -13.52 32.80 7.44
C MET A 65 -12.97 32.12 8.71
N LEU A 66 -13.80 31.87 9.71
CA LEU A 66 -13.33 31.22 10.94
C LEU A 66 -12.86 29.78 10.69
N LEU A 67 -13.56 29.02 9.85
CA LEU A 67 -13.22 27.63 9.59
C LEU A 67 -11.98 27.52 8.68
N THR A 68 -11.94 28.24 7.56
CA THR A 68 -10.89 28.09 6.55
C THR A 68 -9.61 28.82 6.95
N MET A 69 -9.72 30.04 7.45
CA MET A 69 -8.53 30.82 7.81
C MET A 69 -7.91 30.33 9.12
N VAL A 70 -8.70 30.16 10.19
CA VAL A 70 -8.16 29.81 11.50
C VAL A 70 -7.88 28.32 11.59
N PHE A 71 -8.91 27.49 11.44
CA PHE A 71 -8.74 26.04 11.59
C PHE A 71 -8.01 25.42 10.37
N GLY A 72 -8.32 25.88 9.16
CA GLY A 72 -7.58 25.49 7.95
C GLY A 72 -6.11 25.91 7.99
N GLY A 73 -5.80 27.15 8.44
CA GLY A 73 -4.43 27.61 8.64
C GLY A 73 -3.64 26.75 9.64
N LEU A 74 -4.22 26.44 10.81
CA LEU A 74 -3.59 25.59 11.82
C LEU A 74 -3.33 24.16 11.30
N THR A 75 -4.30 23.57 10.62
CA THR A 75 -4.15 22.22 10.05
C THR A 75 -3.15 22.19 8.88
N GLY A 76 -3.01 23.29 8.13
CA GLY A 76 -1.99 23.43 7.09
C GLY A 76 -0.57 23.45 7.68
N VAL A 77 -0.36 24.22 8.74
CA VAL A 77 0.91 24.19 9.50
C VAL A 77 1.18 22.79 10.05
N ALA A 78 0.16 22.11 10.57
CA ALA A 78 0.30 20.74 11.09
C ALA A 78 0.77 19.74 10.01
N ILE A 79 0.32 19.85 8.75
CA ILE A 79 0.84 19.01 7.65
C ILE A 79 2.34 19.19 7.52
N TRP A 80 2.81 20.44 7.47
CA TRP A 80 4.22 20.76 7.26
C TRP A 80 5.13 20.15 8.32
N PHE A 81 4.76 20.25 9.59
CA PHE A 81 5.48 19.58 10.68
C PHE A 81 5.44 18.05 10.53
N THR A 82 4.25 17.50 10.24
CA THR A 82 4.03 16.05 10.14
C THR A 82 4.87 15.42 9.02
N ILE A 83 4.82 15.97 7.81
CA ILE A 83 5.58 15.43 6.67
C ILE A 83 7.10 15.62 6.85
N SER A 84 7.52 16.72 7.46
CA SER A 84 8.95 16.98 7.72
C SER A 84 9.55 16.01 8.74
N LEU A 85 8.74 15.51 9.68
CA LEU A 85 9.18 14.52 10.66
C LEU A 85 9.13 13.09 10.12
N ILE A 86 8.11 12.75 9.32
CA ILE A 86 7.86 11.38 8.88
C ILE A 86 8.57 11.05 7.56
N HIS A 87 8.59 11.98 6.61
CA HIS A 87 9.24 11.81 5.30
C HIS A 87 10.21 12.97 4.96
N PRO A 88 11.18 13.29 5.83
CA PRO A 88 12.08 14.43 5.65
C PRO A 88 12.83 14.41 4.31
N ALA A 89 13.25 13.22 3.85
CA ALA A 89 13.99 13.10 2.58
C ALA A 89 13.11 13.41 1.36
N ALA A 90 11.86 12.95 1.35
CA ALA A 90 10.92 13.27 0.27
C ALA A 90 10.54 14.75 0.31
N THR A 91 10.22 15.28 1.50
CA THR A 91 9.92 16.71 1.68
C THR A 91 11.09 17.58 1.23
N ALA A 92 12.33 17.23 1.60
CA ALA A 92 13.51 17.95 1.14
C ALA A 92 13.65 17.92 -0.39
N LEU A 93 13.44 16.76 -1.04
CA LEU A 93 13.52 16.69 -2.51
C LEU A 93 12.47 17.58 -3.18
N LEU A 94 11.24 17.57 -2.68
CA LEU A 94 10.16 18.42 -3.18
C LEU A 94 10.51 19.91 -3.02
N ILE A 95 11.06 20.32 -1.87
CA ILE A 95 11.51 21.70 -1.64
C ILE A 95 12.58 22.09 -2.66
N HIS A 96 13.63 21.29 -2.83
CA HIS A 96 14.71 21.64 -3.75
C HIS A 96 14.25 21.67 -5.22
N THR A 97 13.18 20.94 -5.55
CA THR A 97 12.63 20.91 -6.90
C THR A 97 11.62 22.05 -7.13
N PHE A 98 10.79 22.39 -6.14
CA PHE A 98 9.62 23.25 -6.31
C PHE A 98 9.54 24.43 -5.34
N VAL A 99 10.66 24.86 -4.73
CA VAL A 99 10.69 25.99 -3.77
C VAL A 99 9.94 27.22 -4.28
N PHE A 100 10.09 27.57 -5.56
CA PHE A 100 9.39 28.71 -6.16
C PHE A 100 7.89 28.45 -6.37
N GLY A 101 7.48 27.21 -6.65
CA GLY A 101 6.06 26.84 -6.70
C GLY A 101 5.37 27.05 -5.35
N TRP A 102 6.02 26.61 -4.27
CA TRP A 102 5.56 26.86 -2.90
C TRP A 102 5.60 28.34 -2.52
N ALA A 103 6.64 29.08 -2.90
CA ALA A 103 6.68 30.52 -2.66
C ALA A 103 5.50 31.26 -3.33
N ILE A 104 5.17 30.91 -4.57
CA ILE A 104 4.02 31.48 -5.29
C ILE A 104 2.71 31.10 -4.58
N GLU A 105 2.58 29.86 -4.12
CA GLU A 105 1.40 29.39 -3.37
C GLU A 105 1.18 30.25 -2.10
N TRP A 106 2.26 30.58 -1.38
CA TRP A 106 2.18 31.40 -0.16
C TRP A 106 1.80 32.85 -0.46
N VAL A 107 2.20 33.38 -1.61
CA VAL A 107 1.74 34.71 -2.07
C VAL A 107 0.23 34.66 -2.33
N PHE A 108 -0.28 33.62 -3.00
CA PHE A 108 -1.72 33.46 -3.21
C PHE A 108 -2.48 33.29 -1.89
N PHE A 109 -1.94 32.57 -0.90
CA PHE A 109 -2.55 32.50 0.43
C PHE A 109 -2.63 33.87 1.12
N LEU A 110 -1.60 34.71 0.98
CA LEU A 110 -1.65 36.07 1.53
C LEU A 110 -2.74 36.89 0.84
N VAL A 111 -2.82 36.86 -0.49
CA VAL A 111 -3.85 37.57 -1.26
C VAL A 111 -5.24 37.06 -0.89
N GLU A 112 -5.40 35.74 -0.75
CA GLU A 112 -6.62 35.08 -0.31
C GLU A 112 -7.08 35.61 1.05
N ILE A 113 -6.20 35.62 2.06
CA ILE A 113 -6.53 36.08 3.41
C ILE A 113 -6.94 37.56 3.41
N VAL A 114 -6.18 38.41 2.72
CA VAL A 114 -6.48 39.85 2.63
C VAL A 114 -7.81 40.08 1.92
N ALA A 115 -8.04 39.42 0.78
CA ALA A 115 -9.29 39.52 0.04
C ALA A 115 -10.49 39.06 0.89
N LEU A 116 -10.34 37.97 1.66
CA LEU A 116 -11.41 37.48 2.54
C LEU A 116 -11.77 38.47 3.65
N PHE A 117 -10.77 39.11 4.25
CA PHE A 117 -11.01 40.13 5.26
C PHE A 117 -11.71 41.36 4.69
N VAL A 118 -11.24 41.85 3.54
CA VAL A 118 -11.88 42.97 2.85
C VAL A 118 -13.33 42.60 2.50
N TYR A 119 -13.55 41.43 1.91
CA TYR A 119 -14.88 40.91 1.59
C TYR A 119 -15.77 40.87 2.84
N PHE A 120 -15.35 40.22 3.93
CA PHE A 120 -16.18 40.09 5.12
C PHE A 120 -16.49 41.43 5.82
N TYR A 121 -15.51 42.33 5.97
CA TYR A 121 -15.69 43.56 6.74
C TYR A 121 -16.34 44.72 5.95
N THR A 122 -16.45 44.59 4.63
CA THR A 122 -17.03 45.63 3.76
C THR A 122 -18.44 45.34 3.26
N PHE A 123 -19.07 44.23 3.69
CA PHE A 123 -20.51 44.01 3.49
C PHE A 123 -21.36 45.20 3.93
N GLY A 124 -22.06 45.83 2.98
CA GLY A 124 -22.90 47.01 3.19
C GLY A 124 -22.14 48.34 3.31
N LYS A 125 -20.82 48.34 3.09
CA LYS A 125 -19.96 49.53 3.07
C LYS A 125 -19.31 49.78 1.70
N MET A 126 -19.10 48.72 0.93
CA MET A 126 -18.59 48.75 -0.44
C MET A 126 -19.76 48.56 -1.42
N ASP A 127 -19.66 49.14 -2.62
CA ASP A 127 -20.63 48.90 -3.69
C ASP A 127 -20.57 47.44 -4.17
N ASP A 128 -21.72 46.94 -4.64
CA ASP A 128 -21.90 45.52 -5.02
C ASP A 128 -20.90 45.06 -6.09
N ASP A 129 -20.56 45.91 -7.07
CA ASP A 129 -19.64 45.57 -8.15
C ASP A 129 -18.20 45.39 -7.64
N ARG A 130 -17.70 46.33 -6.83
CA ARG A 130 -16.38 46.19 -6.20
C ARG A 130 -16.35 45.04 -5.20
N HIS A 131 -17.41 44.84 -4.42
CA HIS A 131 -17.47 43.75 -3.46
C HIS A 131 -17.42 42.37 -4.16
N GLN A 132 -18.13 42.23 -5.28
CA GLN A 132 -18.03 41.06 -6.17
C GLN A 132 -16.61 40.88 -6.74
N ILE A 133 -15.92 41.94 -7.16
CA ILE A 133 -14.53 41.86 -7.64
C ILE A 133 -13.62 41.31 -6.54
N ILE A 134 -13.73 41.80 -5.29
CA ILE A 134 -12.94 41.27 -4.17
C ILE A 134 -13.20 39.78 -3.96
N GLY A 135 -14.46 39.36 -4.04
CA GLY A 135 -14.80 37.94 -3.94
C GLY A 135 -14.21 37.10 -5.08
N TRP A 136 -14.18 37.61 -6.32
CA TRP A 136 -13.49 36.93 -7.44
C TRP A 136 -11.98 36.88 -7.26
N ILE A 137 -11.36 37.91 -6.68
CA ILE A 137 -9.94 37.91 -6.32
C ILE A 137 -9.66 36.81 -5.29
N TYR A 138 -10.52 36.67 -4.27
CA TYR A 138 -10.43 35.57 -3.31
C TYR A 138 -10.49 34.22 -4.03
N PHE A 139 -11.53 33.98 -4.83
CA PHE A 139 -11.69 32.69 -5.51
C PHE A 139 -10.51 32.37 -6.43
N GLY A 140 -10.09 33.33 -7.25
CA GLY A 140 -8.94 33.16 -8.14
C GLY A 140 -7.67 32.81 -7.37
N SER A 141 -7.41 33.48 -6.26
CA SER A 141 -6.24 33.22 -5.43
C SER A 141 -6.29 31.85 -4.77
N ALA A 142 -7.43 31.48 -4.17
CA ALA A 142 -7.61 30.18 -3.54
C ALA A 142 -7.49 29.03 -4.57
N TRP A 143 -8.07 29.19 -5.75
CA TRP A 143 -7.94 28.21 -6.83
C TRP A 143 -6.51 28.11 -7.35
N MET A 144 -5.76 29.22 -7.41
CA MET A 144 -4.34 29.19 -7.75
C MET A 144 -3.50 28.46 -6.69
N SER A 145 -3.83 28.55 -5.41
CA SER A 145 -3.21 27.71 -4.38
C SER A 145 -3.44 26.22 -4.65
N LEU A 146 -4.69 25.82 -4.99
CA LEU A 146 -4.99 24.45 -5.42
C LEU A 146 -4.18 24.04 -6.66
N PHE A 147 -4.10 24.91 -7.67
CA PHE A 147 -3.34 24.68 -8.90
C PHE A 147 -1.86 24.39 -8.62
N LEU A 148 -1.24 25.14 -7.71
CA LEU A 148 0.18 25.02 -7.39
C LEU A 148 0.48 23.76 -6.58
N ILE A 149 -0.26 23.52 -5.51
CA ILE A 149 -0.05 22.33 -4.68
C ILE A 149 -0.39 21.03 -5.43
N ASN A 150 -1.35 21.09 -6.35
CA ASN A 150 -1.73 19.98 -7.21
C ASN A 150 -0.51 19.47 -8.01
N GLY A 151 0.22 20.36 -8.68
CA GLY A 151 1.39 19.95 -9.48
C GLY A 151 2.48 19.28 -8.64
N ILE A 152 2.71 19.78 -7.42
CA ILE A 152 3.75 19.25 -6.54
C ILE A 152 3.36 17.88 -5.95
N ILE A 153 2.09 17.69 -5.58
CA ILE A 153 1.61 16.42 -5.03
C ILE A 153 1.50 15.35 -6.12
N ASP A 154 0.99 15.72 -7.29
CA ASP A 154 0.83 14.78 -8.41
C ASP A 154 2.17 14.30 -8.97
N PHE A 155 3.20 15.16 -8.93
CA PHE A 155 4.58 14.81 -9.25
C PHE A 155 5.06 13.59 -8.45
N MET A 156 4.63 13.42 -7.20
CA MET A 156 5.03 12.27 -6.38
C MET A 156 4.55 10.93 -6.97
N LEU A 157 3.43 10.94 -7.69
CA LEU A 157 2.87 9.74 -8.34
C LEU A 157 3.36 9.59 -9.78
N THR A 158 3.41 10.69 -10.55
CA THR A 158 3.86 10.66 -11.94
C THR A 158 4.94 11.71 -12.22
N PRO A 159 6.22 11.49 -11.86
CA PRO A 159 7.26 12.49 -12.15
C PRO A 159 7.44 12.79 -13.66
N GLY A 160 7.00 11.89 -14.55
CA GLY A 160 7.04 12.09 -16.00
C GLY A 160 8.45 12.35 -16.52
N ASP A 161 8.58 13.29 -17.45
CA ASP A 161 9.86 13.63 -18.10
C ASP A 161 10.90 14.24 -17.15
N TRP A 162 10.49 14.69 -15.95
CA TRP A 162 11.43 15.12 -14.92
C TRP A 162 12.46 14.04 -14.55
N LEU A 163 12.10 12.76 -14.71
CA LEU A 163 13.02 11.66 -14.47
C LEU A 163 14.28 11.77 -15.33
N SER A 164 14.17 12.26 -16.57
CA SER A 164 15.29 12.41 -17.51
C SER A 164 15.90 13.81 -17.47
N ASN A 165 15.10 14.87 -17.49
CA ASN A 165 15.59 16.23 -17.73
C ASN A 165 15.78 17.09 -16.45
N LYS A 166 15.20 16.68 -15.32
CA LYS A 166 15.19 17.43 -14.05
C LYS A 166 14.61 18.85 -14.15
N ASP A 167 13.85 19.14 -15.19
CA ASP A 167 13.28 20.47 -15.46
C ASP A 167 12.04 20.75 -14.60
N PHE A 168 11.95 21.96 -14.06
CA PHE A 168 10.86 22.38 -13.17
C PHE A 168 9.48 22.17 -13.80
N TRP A 169 9.29 22.61 -15.05
CA TRP A 169 7.98 22.58 -15.70
C TRP A 169 7.57 21.16 -16.08
N SER A 170 8.53 20.33 -16.46
CA SER A 170 8.31 18.92 -16.75
C SER A 170 7.82 18.14 -15.52
N GLY A 171 8.34 18.47 -14.33
CA GLY A 171 7.85 17.90 -13.08
C GLY A 171 6.52 18.49 -12.62
N PHE A 172 6.35 19.80 -12.77
CA PHE A 172 5.15 20.51 -12.33
C PHE A 172 3.92 20.14 -13.18
N PHE A 173 4.03 20.18 -14.50
CA PHE A 173 3.00 19.76 -15.44
C PHE A 173 3.13 18.28 -15.80
N ASN A 174 3.17 17.46 -14.75
CA ASN A 174 3.23 16.00 -14.88
C ASN A 174 1.98 15.41 -15.55
N PRO A 175 2.02 14.13 -16.02
CA PRO A 175 0.90 13.48 -16.69
C PRO A 175 -0.43 13.56 -15.94
N THR A 176 -0.42 13.46 -14.60
CA THR A 176 -1.65 13.52 -13.80
C THR A 176 -2.12 14.93 -13.44
N PHE A 177 -1.37 15.98 -13.77
CA PHE A 177 -1.65 17.36 -13.37
C PHE A 177 -3.08 17.79 -13.73
N TRP A 178 -3.41 17.79 -15.03
CA TRP A 178 -4.70 18.27 -15.53
C TRP A 178 -5.90 17.46 -15.05
N PRO A 179 -5.90 16.12 -15.13
CA PRO A 179 -7.03 15.35 -14.61
C PRO A 179 -7.22 15.50 -13.10
N SER A 180 -6.14 15.55 -12.32
CA SER A 180 -6.19 15.74 -10.87
C SER A 180 -6.73 17.14 -10.52
N LEU A 181 -6.26 18.19 -11.20
CA LEU A 181 -6.75 19.55 -11.01
C LEU A 181 -8.24 19.68 -11.30
N ALA A 182 -8.71 19.09 -12.40
CA ALA A 182 -10.13 19.07 -12.74
C ALA A 182 -10.95 18.35 -11.67
N PHE A 183 -10.51 17.15 -11.27
CA PHE A 183 -11.18 16.36 -10.26
C PHE A 183 -11.25 17.08 -8.90
N ARG A 184 -10.12 17.59 -8.42
CA ARG A 184 -10.02 18.34 -7.15
C ARG A 184 -10.84 19.63 -7.18
N SER A 185 -10.91 20.32 -8.32
CA SER A 185 -11.76 21.50 -8.47
C SER A 185 -13.24 21.15 -8.28
N PHE A 186 -13.74 20.10 -8.93
CA PHE A 186 -15.13 19.67 -8.75
C PHE A 186 -15.41 19.14 -7.34
N MET A 187 -14.45 18.47 -6.71
CA MET A 187 -14.53 18.08 -5.30
C MET A 187 -14.62 19.30 -4.37
N ALA A 188 -13.82 20.35 -4.63
CA ALA A 188 -13.87 21.60 -3.89
C ALA A 188 -15.24 22.29 -4.04
N PHE A 189 -15.76 22.37 -5.27
CA PHE A 189 -17.08 22.94 -5.53
C PHE A 189 -18.21 22.13 -4.89
N MET A 190 -18.10 20.80 -4.89
CA MET A 190 -19.02 19.92 -4.18
C MET A 190 -19.03 20.20 -2.68
N LEU A 191 -17.85 20.30 -2.06
CA LEU A 191 -17.73 20.61 -0.62
C LEU A 191 -18.29 21.98 -0.28
N ALA A 192 -18.08 22.98 -1.14
CA ALA A 192 -18.69 24.30 -0.99
C ALA A 192 -20.22 24.22 -0.90
N GLY A 193 -20.85 23.43 -1.77
CA GLY A 193 -22.28 23.18 -1.69
C GLY A 193 -22.68 22.43 -0.41
N CYS A 194 -21.89 21.45 0.06
CA CYS A 194 -22.17 20.72 1.31
C CYS A 194 -22.12 21.63 2.54
N TYR A 195 -21.13 22.53 2.62
CA TYR A 195 -21.02 23.51 3.71
C TYR A 195 -22.04 24.66 3.60
N GLY A 196 -22.34 25.12 2.39
CA GLY A 196 -23.43 26.06 2.13
C GLY A 196 -24.76 25.47 2.60
N PHE A 197 -24.99 24.20 2.31
CA PHE A 197 -26.13 23.43 2.80
C PHE A 197 -26.13 23.34 4.33
N LEU A 198 -25.02 22.96 4.96
CA LEU A 198 -24.86 22.91 6.42
C LEU A 198 -25.27 24.23 7.08
N THR A 199 -24.72 25.35 6.63
CA THR A 199 -25.02 26.66 7.24
C THR A 199 -26.45 27.14 6.96
N ALA A 200 -27.01 26.84 5.78
CA ALA A 200 -28.38 27.19 5.43
C ALA A 200 -29.40 26.53 6.37
N THR A 201 -29.08 25.36 6.93
CA THR A 201 -30.00 24.63 7.82
C THR A 201 -30.19 25.31 9.18
N PHE A 202 -29.28 26.20 9.56
CA PHE A 202 -29.39 27.04 10.77
C PHE A 202 -30.12 28.36 10.53
N LEU A 203 -30.69 28.59 9.33
CA LEU A 203 -31.56 29.73 9.07
C LEU A 203 -32.92 29.52 9.75
N LYS A 204 -33.41 30.56 10.42
CA LYS A 204 -34.71 30.54 11.10
C LYS A 204 -35.86 30.65 10.10
N ASP A 205 -35.76 31.58 9.17
CA ASP A 205 -36.75 31.78 8.11
C ASP A 205 -36.86 30.55 7.19
N GLU A 206 -38.05 29.97 7.11
CA GLU A 206 -38.30 28.71 6.41
C GLU A 206 -38.18 28.87 4.88
N VAL A 207 -38.59 30.02 4.35
CA VAL A 207 -38.57 30.31 2.91
C VAL A 207 -37.13 30.42 2.42
N THR A 208 -36.31 31.24 3.09
CA THR A 208 -34.90 31.44 2.78
C THR A 208 -34.10 30.17 3.04
N ARG A 209 -34.38 29.47 4.16
CA ARG A 209 -33.79 28.14 4.43
C ARG A 209 -34.06 27.18 3.29
N HIS A 210 -35.29 27.12 2.79
CA HIS A 210 -35.64 26.21 1.70
C HIS A 210 -34.91 26.57 0.39
N ARG A 211 -34.91 27.86 0.03
CA ARG A 211 -34.22 28.38 -1.16
C ARG A 211 -32.72 28.09 -1.13
N MET A 212 -32.06 28.39 -0.02
CA MET A 212 -30.60 28.20 0.10
C MET A 212 -30.20 26.73 0.20
N ILE A 213 -31.01 25.89 0.83
CA ILE A 213 -30.78 24.44 0.80
C ILE A 213 -30.86 23.91 -0.62
N ARG A 214 -31.90 24.29 -1.39
CA ARG A 214 -32.05 23.82 -2.78
C ARG A 214 -30.90 24.31 -3.66
N TYR A 215 -30.52 25.58 -3.51
CA TYR A 215 -29.37 26.15 -4.22
C TYR A 215 -28.08 25.40 -3.91
N SER A 216 -27.77 25.18 -2.63
CA SER A 216 -26.56 24.48 -2.18
C SER A 216 -26.54 23.01 -2.58
N GLY A 217 -27.70 22.34 -2.51
CA GLY A 217 -27.84 20.93 -2.89
C GLY A 217 -27.65 20.72 -4.39
N ILE A 218 -28.27 21.58 -5.22
CA ILE A 218 -28.06 21.54 -6.68
C ILE A 218 -26.59 21.82 -7.00
N TRP A 219 -25.98 22.81 -6.35
CA TRP A 219 -24.56 23.11 -6.50
C TRP A 219 -23.67 21.90 -6.19
N ALA A 220 -23.90 21.24 -5.04
CA ALA A 220 -23.13 20.07 -4.63
C ALA A 220 -23.35 18.89 -5.59
N LEU A 221 -24.60 18.61 -5.99
CA LEU A 221 -24.94 17.49 -6.85
C LEU A 221 -24.37 17.66 -8.26
N THR A 222 -24.48 18.85 -8.85
CA THR A 222 -23.89 19.15 -10.16
C THR A 222 -22.36 18.98 -10.10
N SER A 223 -21.72 19.50 -9.06
CA SER A 223 -20.26 19.36 -8.88
C SER A 223 -19.85 17.89 -8.71
N LEU A 224 -20.64 17.11 -7.96
CA LEU A 224 -20.42 15.67 -7.79
C LEU A 224 -20.51 14.93 -9.13
N ILE A 225 -21.53 15.20 -9.94
CA ILE A 225 -21.70 14.59 -11.26
C ILE A 225 -20.51 14.93 -12.18
N LEU A 226 -20.04 16.18 -12.16
CA LEU A 226 -18.87 16.62 -12.94
C LEU A 226 -17.54 16.03 -12.42
N SER A 227 -17.47 15.63 -11.14
CA SER A 227 -16.31 14.93 -10.60
C SER A 227 -16.13 13.52 -11.19
N ILE A 228 -17.20 12.87 -11.65
CA ILE A 228 -17.13 11.49 -12.19
C ILE A 228 -16.27 11.40 -13.46
N PRO A 229 -16.51 12.16 -14.54
CA PRO A 229 -15.70 12.08 -15.75
C PRO A 229 -14.25 12.54 -15.52
N SER A 230 -14.01 13.51 -14.64
CA SER A 230 -12.65 13.94 -14.29
C SER A 230 -11.90 12.88 -13.48
N GLY A 231 -12.57 12.18 -12.57
CA GLY A 231 -12.02 11.03 -11.86
C GLY A 231 -11.69 9.86 -12.80
N TRP A 232 -12.56 9.61 -13.79
CA TRP A 232 -12.28 8.62 -14.83
C TRP A 232 -11.05 9.00 -15.67
N TRP A 233 -10.95 10.27 -16.08
CA TRP A 233 -9.77 10.79 -16.77
C TRP A 233 -8.50 10.61 -15.94
N TYR A 234 -8.55 10.90 -14.63
CA TYR A 234 -7.42 10.66 -13.73
C TYR A 234 -6.96 9.19 -13.72
N ILE A 235 -7.88 8.25 -13.57
CA ILE A 235 -7.57 6.81 -13.56
C ILE A 235 -6.95 6.36 -14.89
N SER A 236 -7.45 6.89 -16.02
CA SER A 236 -6.98 6.52 -17.37
C SER A 236 -5.53 6.92 -17.67
N VAL A 237 -4.96 7.87 -16.94
CA VAL A 237 -3.58 8.37 -17.14
C VAL A 237 -2.60 7.76 -16.15
N LEU A 238 -3.07 6.94 -15.20
CA LEU A 238 -2.20 6.30 -14.22
C LEU A 238 -1.21 5.33 -14.90
N PRO A 239 0.08 5.34 -14.48
CA PRO A 239 1.05 4.34 -14.94
C PRO A 239 0.57 2.92 -14.64
N GLU A 240 0.90 1.95 -15.49
CA GLU A 240 0.39 0.56 -15.39
C GLU A 240 0.51 -0.07 -13.98
N PRO A 241 1.63 0.06 -13.24
CA PRO A 241 1.73 -0.49 -11.88
C PRO A 241 0.73 0.17 -10.90
N ALA A 242 0.54 1.49 -11.00
CA ALA A 242 -0.42 2.24 -10.20
C ALA A 242 -1.87 1.93 -10.62
N GLY A 243 -2.11 1.80 -11.92
CA GLY A 243 -3.39 1.38 -12.49
C GLY A 243 -3.81 -0.01 -11.99
N LYS A 244 -2.89 -0.98 -11.93
CA LYS A 244 -3.13 -2.32 -11.36
C LYS A 244 -3.50 -2.26 -9.86
N LEU A 245 -2.82 -1.40 -9.09
CA LEU A 245 -3.15 -1.17 -7.67
C LEU A 245 -4.58 -0.67 -7.49
N VAL A 246 -4.95 0.36 -8.25
CA VAL A 246 -6.29 0.96 -8.24
C VAL A 246 -7.35 0.00 -8.79
N GLY A 247 -6.97 -0.83 -9.78
CA GLY A 247 -7.81 -1.87 -10.39
C GLY A 247 -8.10 -3.09 -9.49
N GLY A 248 -7.58 -3.12 -8.26
CA GLY A 248 -7.98 -4.11 -7.25
C GLY A 248 -6.89 -5.09 -6.80
N ALA A 249 -5.67 -4.98 -7.31
CA ALA A 249 -4.56 -5.85 -6.87
C ALA A 249 -4.16 -5.65 -5.40
N SER A 250 -4.52 -4.50 -4.80
CA SER A 250 -4.37 -4.25 -3.37
C SER A 250 -5.72 -4.33 -2.65
N PRO A 251 -5.93 -5.28 -1.72
CA PRO A 251 -7.18 -5.38 -0.95
C PRO A 251 -7.52 -4.11 -0.15
N THR A 252 -6.50 -3.37 0.29
CA THR A 252 -6.68 -2.10 1.00
C THR A 252 -7.16 -0.98 0.09
N ILE A 253 -6.66 -0.92 -1.15
CA ILE A 253 -7.12 0.07 -2.13
C ILE A 253 -8.52 -0.27 -2.62
N ALA A 254 -8.79 -1.54 -2.89
CA ALA A 254 -10.12 -2.02 -3.24
C ALA A 254 -11.15 -1.64 -2.16
N ARG A 255 -10.82 -1.86 -0.87
CA ARG A 255 -11.69 -1.46 0.24
C ARG A 255 -11.90 0.06 0.30
N ALA A 256 -10.85 0.86 0.12
CA ALA A 256 -10.97 2.32 0.07
C ALA A 256 -11.86 2.76 -1.11
N ALA A 257 -11.71 2.15 -2.28
CA ALA A 257 -12.54 2.42 -3.45
C ALA A 257 -14.01 2.05 -3.20
N THR A 258 -14.27 0.90 -2.56
CA THR A 258 -15.64 0.53 -2.15
C THR A 258 -16.25 1.55 -1.20
N ILE A 259 -15.51 1.97 -0.17
CA ILE A 259 -15.96 3.00 0.79
C ILE A 259 -16.21 4.33 0.06
N GLY A 260 -15.33 4.72 -0.85
CA GLY A 260 -15.47 5.94 -1.65
C GLY A 260 -16.71 5.91 -2.53
N SER A 261 -16.91 4.84 -3.31
CA SER A 261 -18.09 4.65 -4.16
C SER A 261 -19.39 4.59 -3.37
N PHE A 262 -19.39 3.90 -2.23
CA PHE A 262 -20.55 3.88 -1.32
C PHE A 262 -20.84 5.28 -0.75
N SER A 263 -19.82 5.97 -0.26
CA SER A 263 -19.95 7.34 0.28
C SER A 263 -20.47 8.30 -0.79
N MET A 264 -19.98 8.18 -2.02
CA MET A 264 -20.44 8.93 -3.19
C MET A 264 -21.92 8.67 -3.50
N ALA A 265 -22.33 7.40 -3.57
CA ALA A 265 -23.71 7.01 -3.84
C ALA A 265 -24.68 7.48 -2.75
N VAL A 266 -24.31 7.31 -1.48
CA VAL A 266 -25.10 7.79 -0.34
C VAL A 266 -25.16 9.32 -0.34
N LEU A 267 -24.04 10.01 -0.60
CA LEU A 267 -24.03 11.47 -0.72
C LEU A 267 -24.97 11.95 -1.83
N ALA A 268 -24.90 11.36 -3.02
CA ALA A 268 -25.80 11.68 -4.13
C ALA A 268 -27.27 11.46 -3.74
N GLY A 269 -27.60 10.30 -3.15
CA GLY A 269 -28.94 9.99 -2.68
C GLY A 269 -29.45 10.97 -1.62
N LEU A 270 -28.61 11.34 -0.66
CA LEU A 270 -28.93 12.34 0.37
C LEU A 270 -29.15 13.73 -0.23
N LEU A 271 -28.29 14.17 -1.14
CA LEU A 271 -28.44 15.46 -1.82
C LEU A 271 -29.75 15.50 -2.61
N ILE A 272 -30.05 14.47 -3.40
CA ILE A 272 -31.31 14.35 -4.15
C ILE A 272 -32.51 14.36 -3.20
N ALA A 273 -32.48 13.55 -2.14
CA ALA A 273 -33.55 13.51 -1.15
C ALA A 273 -33.74 14.89 -0.51
N LEU A 274 -32.68 15.57 -0.09
CA LEU A 274 -32.78 16.88 0.56
C LEU A 274 -33.26 18.00 -0.37
N ILE A 275 -32.94 17.90 -1.67
CA ILE A 275 -33.45 18.80 -2.71
C ILE A 275 -34.96 18.60 -2.91
N LEU A 276 -35.42 17.34 -2.96
CA LEU A 276 -36.81 16.99 -3.30
C LEU A 276 -37.76 16.95 -2.10
N LEU A 277 -37.26 16.62 -0.91
CA LEU A 277 -38.07 16.49 0.31
C LEU A 277 -38.61 17.83 0.79
N ASN A 278 -39.82 17.77 1.39
CA ASN A 278 -40.45 18.90 2.05
C ASN A 278 -39.53 19.53 3.11
N PRO A 279 -39.50 20.87 3.24
CA PRO A 279 -38.59 21.57 4.16
C PRO A 279 -38.66 21.06 5.61
N LYS A 280 -39.83 20.58 6.06
CA LYS A 280 -40.05 20.02 7.40
C LYS A 280 -39.39 18.66 7.65
N ALA A 281 -39.08 17.90 6.60
CA ALA A 281 -38.41 16.60 6.70
C ALA A 281 -36.87 16.72 6.83
N ARG A 282 -36.33 17.93 6.74
CA ARG A 282 -34.88 18.18 6.78
C ARG A 282 -34.40 18.25 8.24
N THR A 283 -33.90 17.14 8.76
CA THR A 283 -33.40 17.03 10.14
C THR A 283 -31.90 17.31 10.24
N ARG A 284 -31.44 17.74 11.42
CA ARG A 284 -30.02 17.95 11.75
C ARG A 284 -29.17 16.70 11.48
N SER A 285 -29.74 15.52 11.70
CA SER A 285 -29.05 14.23 11.48
C SER A 285 -28.70 13.98 10.02
N LEU A 286 -29.57 14.35 9.07
CA LEU A 286 -29.30 14.19 7.64
C LEU A 286 -28.11 15.05 7.18
N ILE A 287 -27.92 16.22 7.79
CA ILE A 287 -26.82 17.13 7.47
C ILE A 287 -25.48 16.58 7.99
N VAL A 288 -25.46 16.05 9.20
CA VAL A 288 -24.28 15.35 9.73
C VAL A 288 -23.90 14.19 8.82
N LEU A 289 -24.90 13.45 8.33
CA LEU A 289 -24.66 12.35 7.39
C LEU A 289 -24.08 12.84 6.06
N VAL A 290 -24.56 13.96 5.49
CA VAL A 290 -23.97 14.59 4.30
C VAL A 290 -22.49 14.95 4.52
N MET A 291 -22.15 15.52 5.68
CA MET A 291 -20.76 15.88 5.97
C MET A 291 -19.87 14.64 6.14
N ILE A 292 -20.38 13.59 6.81
CA ILE A 292 -19.66 12.33 6.98
C ILE A 292 -19.43 11.63 5.63
N THR A 293 -20.44 11.58 4.76
CA THR A 293 -20.28 10.93 3.44
C THR A 293 -19.41 11.74 2.51
N ALA A 294 -19.47 13.08 2.55
CA ALA A 294 -18.54 13.94 1.82
C ALA A 294 -17.08 13.74 2.30
N MET A 295 -16.87 13.64 3.61
CA MET A 295 -15.54 13.36 4.18
C MET A 295 -15.07 11.93 3.85
N GLY A 296 -15.97 10.95 3.85
CA GLY A 296 -15.68 9.58 3.45
C GLY A 296 -15.26 9.46 1.98
N TYR A 297 -15.93 10.19 1.09
CA TYR A 297 -15.58 10.23 -0.34
C TYR A 297 -14.21 10.90 -0.57
N MET A 298 -13.98 12.08 0.02
CA MET A 298 -12.68 12.76 -0.06
C MET A 298 -11.53 11.95 0.57
N GLY A 299 -11.77 11.39 1.76
CA GLY A 299 -10.78 10.59 2.47
C GLY A 299 -10.42 9.31 1.74
N ALA A 300 -11.39 8.64 1.10
CA ALA A 300 -11.13 7.50 0.24
C ALA A 300 -10.24 7.87 -0.95
N PHE A 301 -10.50 9.00 -1.62
CA PHE A 301 -9.66 9.48 -2.71
C PHE A 301 -8.22 9.75 -2.25
N GLU A 302 -8.02 10.51 -1.17
CA GLU A 302 -6.67 10.81 -0.68
C GLU A 302 -5.90 9.54 -0.26
N TRP A 303 -6.60 8.57 0.33
CA TRP A 303 -6.01 7.28 0.68
C TRP A 303 -5.61 6.48 -0.57
N ILE A 304 -6.46 6.41 -1.59
CA ILE A 304 -6.18 5.72 -2.85
C ILE A 304 -4.98 6.36 -3.55
N ARG A 305 -4.94 7.70 -3.65
CA ARG A 305 -3.82 8.45 -4.22
C ARG A 305 -2.51 8.13 -3.51
N GLU A 306 -2.52 8.14 -2.17
CA GLU A 306 -1.35 7.81 -1.35
C GLU A 306 -0.90 6.35 -1.53
N ALA A 307 -1.84 5.42 -1.64
CA ALA A 307 -1.53 4.02 -1.80
C ALA A 307 -1.08 3.66 -3.23
N ALA A 308 -1.59 4.36 -4.25
CA ALA A 308 -1.30 4.10 -5.66
C ALA A 308 0.17 4.35 -6.06
N ARG A 309 0.90 5.18 -5.30
CA ARG A 309 2.34 5.43 -5.55
C ARG A 309 3.27 4.39 -4.96
N ARG A 310 2.78 3.47 -4.12
CA ARG A 310 3.61 2.41 -3.51
C ARG A 310 4.21 1.51 -4.61
N PRO A 311 5.48 1.07 -4.46
CA PRO A 311 6.33 1.08 -3.26
C PRO A 311 7.11 2.39 -3.04
N TYR A 312 6.83 3.43 -3.81
CA TYR A 312 7.53 4.70 -3.75
C TYR A 312 6.82 5.73 -2.88
N VAL A 313 7.59 6.68 -2.35
CA VAL A 313 7.07 7.98 -1.90
C VAL A 313 7.12 9.00 -3.05
N ILE A 314 8.14 8.90 -3.91
CA ILE A 314 8.26 9.64 -5.18
C ILE A 314 8.60 8.60 -6.24
N ASN A 315 7.64 8.35 -7.14
CA ASN A 315 7.67 7.24 -8.10
C ASN A 315 9.00 7.18 -8.87
N GLU A 316 9.60 6.00 -8.99
CA GLU A 316 10.90 5.76 -9.67
C GLU A 316 12.13 6.50 -9.10
N VAL A 317 11.98 7.31 -8.05
CA VAL A 317 13.07 8.11 -7.46
C VAL A 317 13.40 7.63 -6.05
N MET A 318 12.39 7.47 -5.19
CA MET A 318 12.56 7.23 -3.77
C MET A 318 11.48 6.29 -3.23
N TYR A 319 11.90 5.21 -2.58
CA TYR A 319 11.01 4.25 -1.92
C TYR A 319 10.33 4.85 -0.68
N SER A 320 9.22 4.25 -0.22
CA SER A 320 8.49 4.71 0.98
C SER A 320 9.33 4.74 2.26
N ASN A 321 10.45 4.02 2.30
CA ASN A 321 11.45 4.06 3.38
C ASN A 321 12.56 5.11 3.17
N SER A 322 12.37 6.03 2.21
CA SER A 322 13.30 7.11 1.87
C SER A 322 14.67 6.66 1.32
N ILE A 323 14.77 5.42 0.83
CA ILE A 323 15.94 4.95 0.08
C ILE A 323 15.78 5.38 -1.38
N LEU A 324 16.81 6.01 -1.94
CA LEU A 324 16.83 6.40 -3.34
C LEU A 324 17.03 5.17 -4.23
N LYS A 325 16.25 5.05 -5.30
CA LYS A 325 16.31 3.91 -6.22
C LYS A 325 17.71 3.71 -6.80
N LYS A 326 18.39 4.81 -7.16
CA LYS A 326 19.75 4.81 -7.72
C LYS A 326 20.84 4.30 -6.76
N ASP A 327 20.58 4.28 -5.45
CA ASP A 327 21.58 3.88 -4.45
C ASP A 327 21.46 2.40 -4.05
N VAL A 328 20.42 1.70 -4.49
CA VAL A 328 20.11 0.33 -4.04
C VAL A 328 21.25 -0.65 -4.30
N GLU A 329 21.77 -0.70 -5.53
CA GLU A 329 22.81 -1.65 -5.92
C GLU A 329 24.09 -1.46 -5.09
N ARG A 330 24.51 -0.19 -4.93
CA ARG A 330 25.68 0.17 -4.13
C ARG A 330 25.49 -0.23 -2.67
N ILE A 331 24.34 0.07 -2.07
CA ILE A 331 24.07 -0.27 -0.67
C ILE A 331 23.99 -1.79 -0.46
N ASN A 332 23.45 -2.54 -1.43
CA ASN A 332 23.42 -4.01 -1.34
C ASN A 332 24.82 -4.63 -1.32
N GLN A 333 25.79 -4.00 -1.98
CA GLN A 333 27.19 -4.43 -1.98
C GLN A 333 27.94 -3.99 -0.71
N GLU A 334 27.76 -2.73 -0.29
CA GLU A 334 28.55 -2.11 0.78
C GLU A 334 27.96 -2.35 2.19
N GLY A 335 26.62 -2.47 2.29
CA GLY A 335 25.85 -2.64 3.53
C GLY A 335 25.08 -1.38 3.94
N PHE A 336 23.80 -1.53 4.30
CA PHE A 336 22.92 -0.42 4.69
C PHE A 336 23.41 0.32 5.94
N LEU A 337 23.79 -0.42 6.98
CA LEU A 337 24.21 0.13 8.27
C LEU A 337 25.46 1.00 8.15
N LYS A 338 26.35 0.69 7.21
CA LYS A 338 27.54 1.50 6.92
C LYS A 338 27.17 2.90 6.39
N HIS A 339 26.15 2.98 5.54
CA HIS A 339 25.71 4.25 4.94
C HIS A 339 24.66 5.00 5.75
N ALA A 340 23.91 4.34 6.62
CA ALA A 340 22.89 4.98 7.44
C ALA A 340 23.55 5.94 8.44
N LYS A 341 23.22 7.24 8.42
CA LYS A 341 23.86 8.22 9.34
C LYS A 341 23.38 8.06 10.78
N TRP A 342 22.11 7.70 10.96
CA TRP A 342 21.43 7.67 12.26
C TRP A 342 21.21 6.24 12.74
N VAL A 343 22.32 5.51 12.90
CA VAL A 343 22.37 4.18 13.51
C VAL A 343 23.58 4.11 14.43
N LYS A 344 23.47 3.34 15.50
CA LYS A 344 24.52 3.02 16.45
C LYS A 344 25.42 1.91 15.91
N ASN A 345 24.84 0.88 15.29
CA ASN A 345 25.59 -0.26 14.76
C ASN A 345 25.90 -0.03 13.28
N LYS A 346 27.19 -0.01 12.92
CA LYS A 346 27.64 0.13 11.52
C LYS A 346 27.89 -1.20 10.84
N GLU A 347 28.05 -2.25 11.63
CA GLU A 347 28.29 -3.61 11.17
C GLU A 347 27.51 -4.58 12.08
N VAL A 348 27.17 -5.73 11.51
CA VAL A 348 26.53 -6.83 12.24
C VAL A 348 27.63 -7.73 12.79
N THR A 349 27.53 -8.02 14.08
CA THR A 349 28.39 -8.91 14.85
C THR A 349 27.51 -9.87 15.64
N ASP A 350 28.09 -10.95 16.17
CA ASP A 350 27.34 -11.96 16.92
C ASP A 350 26.67 -11.40 18.18
N THR A 351 27.23 -10.34 18.78
CA THR A 351 26.73 -9.72 20.01
C THR A 351 25.66 -8.66 19.78
N ASN A 352 25.58 -8.06 18.60
CA ASN A 352 24.65 -6.97 18.29
C ASN A 352 23.60 -7.34 17.21
N GLN A 353 23.49 -8.61 16.82
CA GLN A 353 22.63 -9.04 15.71
C GLN A 353 21.18 -8.57 15.84
N LEU A 354 20.58 -8.67 17.03
CA LEU A 354 19.20 -8.23 17.26
C LEU A 354 19.05 -6.71 17.25
N ASP A 355 20.01 -5.97 17.82
CA ASP A 355 20.01 -4.51 17.83
C ASP A 355 20.21 -3.95 16.42
N ALA A 356 21.14 -4.51 15.65
CA ALA A 356 21.35 -4.16 14.25
C ALA A 356 20.10 -4.48 13.41
N GLY A 357 19.47 -5.64 13.66
CA GLY A 357 18.19 -6.02 13.05
C GLY A 357 17.05 -5.04 13.38
N ARG A 358 16.99 -4.54 14.62
CA ARG A 358 16.05 -3.50 15.03
C ARG A 358 16.29 -2.19 14.29
N GLU A 359 17.54 -1.78 14.11
CA GLU A 359 17.87 -0.57 13.35
C GLU A 359 17.49 -0.70 11.87
N LEU A 360 17.72 -1.86 11.26
CA LEU A 360 17.24 -2.16 9.90
C LEU A 360 15.72 -2.06 9.80
N PHE A 361 14.98 -2.60 10.79
CA PHE A 361 13.52 -2.48 10.84
C PHE A 361 13.09 -1.01 10.93
N LEU A 362 13.69 -0.22 11.82
CA LEU A 362 13.36 1.20 12.01
C LEU A 362 13.55 2.00 10.72
N HIS A 363 14.59 1.71 9.95
CA HIS A 363 14.90 2.48 8.75
C HIS A 363 14.21 1.97 7.49
N GLN A 364 13.94 0.66 7.38
CA GLN A 364 13.42 0.07 6.13
C GLN A 364 11.96 -0.34 6.19
N CYS A 365 11.44 -0.68 7.38
CA CYS A 365 10.10 -1.25 7.53
C CYS A 365 9.13 -0.34 8.29
N PHE A 366 9.62 0.41 9.28
CA PHE A 366 8.78 1.21 10.18
C PHE A 366 7.99 2.32 9.48
N SER A 367 8.46 2.80 8.30
CA SER A 367 7.70 3.77 7.50
C SER A 367 6.31 3.25 7.10
N CYS A 368 6.11 1.93 7.08
CA CYS A 368 4.86 1.28 6.70
C CYS A 368 4.27 0.38 7.79
N HIS A 369 5.09 -0.05 8.77
CA HIS A 369 4.72 -1.05 9.77
C HIS A 369 4.90 -0.56 11.20
N THR A 370 3.87 -0.76 12.03
CA THR A 370 3.94 -0.54 13.48
C THR A 370 4.44 -1.78 14.20
N VAL A 371 4.76 -1.66 15.49
CA VAL A 371 5.08 -2.78 16.38
C VAL A 371 4.04 -2.81 17.50
N GLY A 372 3.11 -3.76 17.45
CA GLY A 372 1.98 -3.83 18.37
C GLY A 372 0.98 -2.67 18.23
N GLY A 373 1.05 -1.92 17.12
CA GLY A 373 0.24 -0.73 16.89
C GLY A 373 -1.06 -0.98 16.12
N PHE A 374 -1.85 0.08 15.93
CA PHE A 374 -3.16 0.00 15.28
C PHE A 374 -3.06 -0.24 13.77
N ASN A 375 -2.05 0.32 13.11
CA ASN A 375 -1.94 0.34 11.65
C ASN A 375 -0.80 -0.55 11.15
N ASN A 376 -1.12 -1.57 10.35
CA ASN A 376 -0.15 -2.47 9.72
C ASN A 376 0.88 -3.08 10.70
N ASP A 377 0.40 -3.57 11.84
CA ASP A 377 1.24 -4.21 12.87
C ASP A 377 2.10 -5.35 12.30
N ILE A 378 3.41 -5.22 12.44
CA ILE A 378 4.37 -6.25 11.98
C ILE A 378 4.28 -7.52 12.81
N VAL A 379 3.97 -7.42 14.11
CA VAL A 379 3.94 -8.56 15.03
C VAL A 379 2.88 -9.56 14.56
N SER A 380 1.64 -9.11 14.35
CA SER A 380 0.57 -9.94 13.79
C SER A 380 0.93 -10.55 12.43
N ARG A 381 1.61 -9.79 11.55
CA ARG A 381 1.95 -10.22 10.19
C ARG A 381 3.08 -11.25 10.14
N THR A 382 4.01 -11.23 11.09
CA THR A 382 5.16 -12.15 11.12
C THR A 382 5.02 -13.30 12.11
N LYS A 383 3.92 -13.33 12.89
CA LYS A 383 3.65 -14.32 13.95
C LYS A 383 3.84 -15.78 13.52
N ASN A 384 3.54 -16.13 12.28
CA ASN A 384 3.58 -17.52 11.81
C ASN A 384 4.88 -17.89 11.07
N MET A 385 5.80 -16.95 10.88
CA MET A 385 7.00 -17.19 10.06
C MET A 385 8.17 -17.71 10.92
N SER A 386 8.84 -18.77 10.46
CA SER A 386 10.13 -19.22 11.00
C SER A 386 11.26 -18.27 10.56
N TYR A 387 12.43 -18.39 11.18
CA TYR A 387 13.59 -17.56 10.81
C TYR A 387 13.99 -17.75 9.34
N ASN A 388 14.03 -19.01 8.86
CA ASN A 388 14.37 -19.30 7.47
C ASN A 388 13.29 -18.83 6.48
N ALA A 389 12.01 -19.01 6.80
CA ALA A 389 10.91 -18.46 6.00
C ALA A 389 10.99 -16.93 5.91
N MET A 390 11.30 -16.26 7.03
CA MET A 390 11.48 -14.80 7.05
C MET A 390 12.63 -14.35 6.15
N ARG A 391 13.80 -15.02 6.21
CA ARG A 391 14.94 -14.69 5.34
C ARG A 391 14.60 -14.80 3.86
N LYS A 392 14.04 -15.95 3.45
CA LYS A 392 13.63 -16.19 2.05
C LYS A 392 12.58 -15.17 1.59
N TYR A 393 11.66 -14.83 2.48
CA TYR A 393 10.62 -13.84 2.21
C TYR A 393 11.19 -12.43 2.05
N LEU A 394 12.10 -11.97 2.93
CA LEU A 394 12.74 -10.66 2.83
C LEU A 394 13.53 -10.50 1.52
N ALA A 395 14.19 -11.57 1.06
CA ALA A 395 14.94 -11.57 -0.20
C ALA A 395 14.04 -11.35 -1.43
N THR A 396 12.78 -11.80 -1.38
CA THR A 396 11.83 -11.79 -2.50
C THR A 396 10.60 -10.93 -2.21
N ILE A 397 10.66 -10.04 -1.21
CA ILE A 397 9.48 -9.35 -0.68
C ILE A 397 8.77 -8.48 -1.72
N HIS A 398 9.55 -7.82 -2.56
CA HIS A 398 9.07 -6.93 -3.62
C HIS A 398 8.51 -7.71 -4.83
N GLU A 399 8.91 -8.97 -5.02
CA GLU A 399 8.32 -9.84 -6.04
C GLU A 399 6.97 -10.37 -5.56
N LYS A 400 6.91 -10.85 -4.32
CA LYS A 400 5.68 -11.38 -3.70
C LYS A 400 4.67 -10.28 -3.38
N ARG A 401 5.14 -9.07 -3.06
CA ARG A 401 4.31 -7.89 -2.75
C ARG A 401 4.92 -6.66 -3.41
N TYR A 402 4.59 -6.44 -4.68
CA TYR A 402 5.10 -5.33 -5.50
C TYR A 402 4.89 -3.92 -4.90
N PHE A 403 3.93 -3.76 -3.98
CA PHE A 403 3.70 -2.52 -3.24
C PHE A 403 4.62 -2.34 -2.01
N MET A 404 5.50 -3.29 -1.71
CA MET A 404 6.55 -3.19 -0.70
C MET A 404 7.90 -2.90 -1.37
N PRO A 405 8.71 -1.98 -0.82
CA PRO A 405 10.09 -1.80 -1.28
C PRO A 405 10.90 -3.09 -1.16
N PRO A 406 11.92 -3.31 -2.02
CA PRO A 406 12.89 -4.38 -1.79
C PRO A 406 13.63 -4.15 -0.48
N PHE A 407 14.10 -5.24 0.15
CA PHE A 407 15.11 -5.13 1.19
C PHE A 407 16.40 -4.58 0.57
N VAL A 408 17.06 -3.65 1.27
CA VAL A 408 18.30 -3.03 0.80
C VAL A 408 19.38 -3.24 1.86
N GLY A 409 20.42 -4.01 1.53
CA GLY A 409 21.50 -4.37 2.45
C GLY A 409 22.13 -5.71 2.10
N THR A 410 23.17 -6.07 2.83
CA THR A 410 23.88 -7.35 2.64
C THR A 410 23.08 -8.55 3.16
N ASP A 411 23.45 -9.78 2.78
CA ASP A 411 22.83 -11.00 3.34
C ASP A 411 22.99 -11.10 4.86
N VAL A 412 24.10 -10.57 5.42
CA VAL A 412 24.33 -10.51 6.86
C VAL A 412 23.31 -9.58 7.54
N GLU A 413 23.02 -8.43 6.94
CA GLU A 413 22.00 -7.50 7.42
C GLU A 413 20.59 -8.08 7.25
N LEU A 414 20.32 -8.78 6.14
CA LEU A 414 19.05 -9.48 5.92
C LEU A 414 18.79 -10.51 7.03
N LYS A 415 19.81 -11.29 7.39
CA LYS A 415 19.77 -12.23 8.51
C LYS A 415 19.51 -11.52 9.84
N ALA A 416 20.17 -10.40 10.10
CA ALA A 416 19.93 -9.60 11.31
C ALA A 416 18.48 -9.08 11.39
N LEU A 417 17.94 -8.55 10.29
CA LEU A 417 16.54 -8.12 10.23
C LEU A 417 15.58 -9.30 10.45
N ALA A 418 15.82 -10.45 9.82
CA ALA A 418 15.03 -11.65 10.04
C ALA A 418 15.08 -12.12 11.49
N ALA A 419 16.25 -12.06 12.13
CA ALA A 419 16.46 -12.43 13.52
C ALA A 419 15.65 -11.52 14.46
N TYR A 420 15.70 -10.21 14.23
CA TYR A 420 14.87 -9.25 14.99
C TYR A 420 13.36 -9.52 14.79
N LEU A 421 12.91 -9.70 13.55
CA LEU A 421 11.49 -9.92 13.23
C LEU A 421 10.92 -11.25 13.76
N THR A 422 11.78 -12.20 14.12
CA THR A 422 11.40 -13.54 14.61
C THR A 422 11.79 -13.74 16.07
N ALA A 423 13.08 -13.89 16.38
CA ALA A 423 13.54 -14.02 17.75
C ALA A 423 13.28 -12.76 18.58
N GLY A 424 13.56 -11.57 18.03
CA GLY A 424 13.39 -10.31 18.76
C GLY A 424 11.93 -9.96 19.08
N LEU A 425 11.00 -10.20 18.16
CA LEU A 425 9.58 -9.87 18.33
C LEU A 425 8.71 -11.02 18.86
N HIS A 426 9.08 -12.27 18.58
CA HIS A 426 8.26 -13.45 18.90
C HIS A 426 8.94 -14.47 19.81
N ASN A 427 10.18 -14.22 20.25
CA ASN A 427 10.99 -15.18 21.04
C ASN A 427 11.13 -16.55 20.36
N LYS A 428 11.15 -16.58 19.03
CA LYS A 428 11.37 -17.79 18.25
C LYS A 428 12.85 -18.16 18.17
N PRO A 429 13.20 -19.45 18.04
CA PRO A 429 14.58 -19.85 17.83
C PRO A 429 15.12 -19.31 16.49
N LEU A 430 16.41 -18.92 16.46
CA LEU A 430 17.15 -18.49 15.26
C LEU A 430 17.66 -19.66 14.41
N THR A 431 17.36 -20.88 14.85
CA THR A 431 17.58 -22.12 14.13
C THR A 431 16.21 -22.76 13.98
N ASP A 432 15.94 -23.33 12.81
CA ASP A 432 15.02 -24.46 12.82
C ASP A 432 15.79 -25.58 13.52
N ASP A 433 15.14 -26.31 14.43
CA ASP A 433 15.49 -27.72 14.57
C ASP A 433 15.60 -28.25 13.14
N VAL A 434 16.80 -28.57 12.70
CA VAL A 434 16.99 -29.38 11.50
C VAL A 434 16.38 -30.71 11.90
N GLY A 435 15.07 -30.84 11.73
CA GLY A 435 14.37 -32.11 11.73
C GLY A 435 14.98 -32.89 10.58
N ALA A 436 16.02 -33.66 10.93
CA ALA A 436 16.83 -34.54 10.12
C ALA A 436 16.31 -34.73 8.69
N ALA A 437 16.73 -33.92 7.71
CA ALA A 437 16.53 -34.14 6.27
C ALA A 437 15.11 -34.62 5.80
N GLY A 438 14.08 -34.52 6.64
CA GLY A 438 13.00 -35.53 6.64
C GLY A 438 11.60 -34.99 6.51
N ASP A 439 11.41 -33.67 6.44
CA ASP A 439 10.09 -33.09 6.16
C ASP A 439 10.19 -31.91 5.18
N ARG A 440 10.54 -32.22 3.94
CA ARG A 440 10.52 -31.30 2.80
C ARG A 440 9.17 -30.59 2.67
N GLY A 441 8.07 -31.28 2.98
CA GLY A 441 6.72 -30.74 2.92
C GLY A 441 6.48 -29.60 3.92
N LYS A 442 6.93 -29.77 5.17
CA LYS A 442 6.88 -28.70 6.19
C LYS A 442 7.67 -27.46 5.77
N MET A 443 8.89 -27.65 5.28
CA MET A 443 9.72 -26.53 4.81
C MET A 443 9.05 -25.78 3.65
N LEU A 444 8.53 -26.51 2.67
CA LEU A 444 7.80 -25.90 1.55
C LEU A 444 6.59 -25.12 2.03
N TYR A 445 5.84 -25.64 3.01
CA TYR A 445 4.70 -24.93 3.61
C TYR A 445 5.13 -23.63 4.28
N GLU A 446 6.20 -23.66 5.07
CA GLU A 446 6.72 -22.47 5.74
C GLU A 446 7.17 -21.39 4.74
N GLU A 447 7.79 -21.80 3.64
CA GLU A 447 8.34 -20.90 2.62
C GLU A 447 7.27 -20.23 1.72
N ASN A 448 6.19 -20.95 1.46
CA ASN A 448 5.23 -20.57 0.42
C ASN A 448 3.84 -20.22 0.97
N CYS A 449 3.47 -20.75 2.14
CA CYS A 449 2.10 -20.70 2.65
C CYS A 449 1.99 -20.02 4.02
N ALA A 450 2.98 -20.18 4.91
CA ALA A 450 2.93 -19.67 6.29
C ALA A 450 2.86 -18.14 6.40
N VAL A 451 3.22 -17.41 5.33
CA VAL A 451 3.07 -15.96 5.24
C VAL A 451 1.62 -15.48 5.36
N CYS A 452 0.65 -16.31 4.97
CA CYS A 452 -0.76 -15.96 4.98
C CYS A 452 -1.53 -16.64 6.13
N HIS A 453 -1.23 -17.90 6.44
CA HIS A 453 -1.97 -18.69 7.43
C HIS A 453 -1.09 -19.77 8.08
N SER A 454 -1.31 -20.06 9.37
CA SER A 454 -0.58 -21.13 10.05
C SER A 454 -1.10 -22.51 9.64
N ALA A 455 -0.26 -23.53 9.78
CA ALA A 455 -0.67 -24.92 9.55
C ALA A 455 -1.89 -25.29 10.43
N ASP A 456 -1.91 -24.82 11.68
CA ASP A 456 -3.04 -25.02 12.60
C ASP A 456 -4.34 -24.38 12.12
N SER A 457 -4.28 -23.24 11.43
CA SER A 457 -5.47 -22.58 10.90
C SER A 457 -6.05 -23.29 9.68
N ILE A 458 -5.21 -23.99 8.91
CA ILE A 458 -5.65 -24.83 7.78
C ILE A 458 -6.16 -26.18 8.23
N LYS A 459 -5.58 -26.75 9.29
CA LYS A 459 -5.89 -28.09 9.78
C LYS A 459 -7.41 -28.37 9.87
N PRO A 460 -8.28 -27.50 10.42
CA PRO A 460 -9.73 -27.72 10.39
C PRO A 460 -10.36 -27.71 8.99
N MET A 461 -9.83 -26.91 8.05
CA MET A 461 -10.41 -26.72 6.70
C MET A 461 -10.21 -27.93 5.79
N ILE A 462 -9.06 -28.61 5.94
CA ILE A 462 -8.73 -29.82 5.17
C ILE A 462 -9.09 -31.11 5.95
N LYS A 463 -9.88 -30.99 7.02
CA LYS A 463 -10.33 -32.14 7.81
C LYS A 463 -11.22 -33.04 6.94
N GLY A 464 -10.89 -34.32 6.89
CA GLY A 464 -11.61 -35.32 6.08
C GLY A 464 -11.26 -35.31 4.59
N TRP A 465 -10.25 -34.55 4.16
CA TRP A 465 -9.72 -34.66 2.80
C TRP A 465 -8.70 -35.81 2.73
N ASP A 466 -8.73 -36.57 1.64
CA ASP A 466 -7.66 -37.52 1.32
C ASP A 466 -6.43 -36.79 0.72
N GLN A 467 -5.28 -37.45 0.73
CA GLN A 467 -4.02 -36.85 0.26
C GLN A 467 -4.06 -36.46 -1.23
N ALA A 468 -4.77 -37.21 -2.07
CA ALA A 468 -4.91 -36.92 -3.49
C ALA A 468 -5.71 -35.62 -3.72
N LYS A 469 -6.77 -35.41 -2.94
CA LYS A 469 -7.57 -34.19 -2.93
C LYS A 469 -6.76 -33.00 -2.43
N VAL A 470 -5.95 -33.18 -1.37
CA VAL A 470 -5.01 -32.13 -0.90
C VAL A 470 -4.01 -31.79 -2.02
N ARG A 471 -3.44 -32.79 -2.70
CA ARG A 471 -2.49 -32.58 -3.80
C ARG A 471 -3.10 -31.86 -4.99
N ALA A 472 -4.31 -32.25 -5.41
CA ALA A 472 -5.03 -31.61 -6.50
C ALA A 472 -5.44 -30.15 -6.16
N SER A 473 -5.66 -29.87 -4.87
CA SER A 473 -6.01 -28.52 -4.39
C SER A 473 -4.86 -27.52 -4.57
N LEU A 474 -3.61 -27.96 -4.49
CA LEU A 474 -2.42 -27.12 -4.67
C LEU A 474 -2.30 -26.56 -6.09
N ASP A 475 -2.92 -27.20 -7.08
CA ASP A 475 -2.96 -26.71 -8.47
C ASP A 475 -4.09 -25.69 -8.72
N LYS A 476 -4.95 -25.44 -7.72
CA LYS A 476 -6.18 -24.64 -7.86
C LYS A 476 -6.44 -23.73 -6.65
N LEU A 477 -5.38 -23.21 -6.03
CA LEU A 477 -5.49 -22.37 -4.82
C LEU A 477 -6.39 -21.13 -5.01
N PRO A 478 -6.31 -20.35 -6.11
CA PRO A 478 -7.18 -19.19 -6.30
C PRO A 478 -8.67 -19.55 -6.39
N ALA A 479 -9.00 -20.78 -6.84
CA ALA A 479 -10.38 -21.25 -6.91
C ALA A 479 -10.95 -21.61 -5.54
N LEU A 480 -10.10 -21.96 -4.56
CA LEU A 480 -10.50 -22.23 -3.18
C LEU A 480 -10.66 -20.93 -2.39
N ASN A 481 -9.75 -19.98 -2.62
CA ASN A 481 -9.85 -18.64 -2.09
C ASN A 481 -9.18 -17.66 -3.07
N PRO A 482 -9.93 -16.70 -3.65
CA PRO A 482 -9.37 -15.74 -4.61
C PRO A 482 -8.17 -14.93 -4.10
N ALA A 483 -7.96 -14.87 -2.78
CA ALA A 483 -6.80 -14.21 -2.18
C ALA A 483 -5.52 -15.07 -2.15
N MET A 484 -5.58 -16.36 -2.50
CA MET A 484 -4.42 -17.24 -2.61
C MET A 484 -3.84 -17.18 -4.03
N PRO A 485 -2.53 -16.93 -4.20
CA PRO A 485 -1.89 -16.98 -5.51
C PRO A 485 -1.73 -18.43 -6.00
N ASP A 486 -1.46 -18.60 -7.29
CA ASP A 486 -1.10 -19.91 -7.86
C ASP A 486 0.19 -20.45 -7.24
N TYR A 487 0.22 -21.76 -6.97
CA TYR A 487 1.42 -22.43 -6.48
C TYR A 487 2.13 -23.16 -7.62
N THR A 488 3.12 -22.50 -8.21
CA THR A 488 3.90 -22.98 -9.37
C THR A 488 5.19 -23.71 -8.94
N ALA A 489 5.06 -24.74 -8.10
CA ALA A 489 6.18 -25.59 -7.70
C ALA A 489 6.29 -26.87 -8.56
N PRO A 490 7.48 -27.50 -8.67
CA PRO A 490 7.65 -28.82 -9.27
C PRO A 490 6.73 -29.88 -8.65
N ALA A 491 6.41 -30.94 -9.40
CA ALA A 491 5.48 -31.97 -8.95
C ALA A 491 5.91 -32.61 -7.60
N ALA A 492 7.20 -32.92 -7.46
CA ALA A 492 7.78 -33.48 -6.24
C ALA A 492 7.59 -32.57 -5.01
N ASP A 493 7.72 -31.25 -5.19
CA ASP A 493 7.51 -30.28 -4.11
C ASP A 493 6.01 -30.21 -3.73
N LYS A 494 5.12 -30.27 -4.71
CA LYS A 494 3.68 -30.32 -4.45
C LYS A 494 3.27 -31.62 -3.74
N ASP A 495 3.91 -32.74 -4.06
CA ASP A 495 3.66 -34.04 -3.42
C ASP A 495 4.15 -34.03 -1.95
N ALA A 496 5.35 -33.49 -1.71
CA ALA A 496 5.89 -33.30 -0.36
C ALA A 496 4.98 -32.37 0.48
N MET A 497 4.57 -31.23 -0.08
CA MET A 497 3.63 -30.29 0.56
C MET A 497 2.30 -30.97 0.89
N ALA A 498 1.73 -31.75 -0.04
CA ALA A 498 0.48 -32.45 0.17
C ALA A 498 0.59 -33.51 1.28
N GLY A 499 1.73 -34.21 1.34
CA GLY A 499 2.03 -35.15 2.42
C GLY A 499 2.05 -34.49 3.80
N TYR A 500 2.74 -33.36 3.92
CA TYR A 500 2.77 -32.58 5.17
C TYR A 500 1.36 -32.10 5.58
N LEU A 501 0.63 -31.48 4.65
CA LEU A 501 -0.72 -30.97 4.91
C LEU A 501 -1.70 -32.08 5.31
N PHE A 502 -1.64 -33.24 4.66
CA PHE A 502 -2.43 -34.41 5.01
C PHE A 502 -2.07 -34.93 6.42
N GLY A 503 -0.77 -34.95 6.74
CA GLY A 503 -0.24 -35.35 8.06
C GLY A 503 -0.74 -34.50 9.22
N LEU A 504 -1.12 -33.23 9.00
CA LEU A 504 -1.67 -32.36 10.05
C LEU A 504 -2.92 -32.93 10.73
N ASN A 505 -3.78 -33.63 9.98
CA ASN A 505 -5.01 -34.26 10.49
C ASN A 505 -4.90 -35.78 10.69
N ASN A 506 -3.84 -36.39 10.17
CA ASN A 506 -3.62 -37.83 10.22
C ASN A 506 -2.24 -38.10 10.86
N PRO A 507 -2.04 -37.75 12.16
CA PRO A 507 -0.78 -37.99 12.84
C PRO A 507 -0.52 -39.50 12.91
N GLY A 508 0.51 -39.97 12.21
CA GLY A 508 0.81 -41.40 12.04
C GLY A 508 0.65 -41.92 10.61
N ALA A 509 0.03 -41.15 9.71
CA ALA A 509 0.20 -41.34 8.28
C ALA A 509 1.60 -40.82 7.89
N VAL A 510 2.62 -41.61 8.24
CA VAL A 510 3.95 -41.48 7.65
C VAL A 510 3.72 -41.59 6.15
N ALA A 511 3.95 -40.50 5.40
CA ALA A 511 4.13 -40.58 3.96
C ALA A 511 5.04 -41.78 3.73
N SER A 512 4.58 -42.82 3.01
CA SER A 512 5.36 -44.03 2.81
C SER A 512 6.78 -43.59 2.52
N ALA A 513 7.70 -43.80 3.46
CA ALA A 513 9.08 -43.43 3.24
C ALA A 513 9.46 -44.25 2.02
N LYS A 514 9.63 -43.56 0.88
CA LYS A 514 10.22 -44.19 -0.29
C LYS A 514 11.50 -44.82 0.20
N ASP A 515 11.78 -46.02 -0.29
CA ASP A 515 13.01 -46.75 0.02
C ASP A 515 14.16 -45.73 -0.06
N PRO A 516 15.02 -45.55 0.95
CA PRO A 516 16.05 -44.51 0.92
C PRO A 516 16.89 -44.58 -0.36
N GLY A 517 17.08 -45.78 -0.93
CA GLY A 517 17.72 -45.97 -2.23
C GLY A 517 16.90 -45.49 -3.43
N GLU A 518 15.57 -45.51 -3.35
CA GLU A 518 14.65 -44.96 -4.36
C GLU A 518 14.76 -43.45 -4.45
N SER A 519 14.70 -42.75 -3.32
CA SER A 519 14.85 -41.29 -3.29
C SER A 519 16.23 -40.88 -3.80
N LEU A 520 17.30 -41.59 -3.37
CA LEU A 520 18.65 -41.33 -3.86
C LEU A 520 18.75 -41.55 -5.38
N TYR A 521 18.14 -42.59 -5.93
CA TYR A 521 18.11 -42.82 -7.38
C TYR A 521 17.31 -41.74 -8.12
N GLU A 522 16.15 -41.31 -7.60
CA GLU A 522 15.34 -40.26 -8.19
C GLU A 522 16.09 -38.91 -8.24
N ASP A 523 16.75 -38.55 -7.15
CA ASP A 523 17.43 -37.26 -7.02
C ASP A 523 18.73 -37.18 -7.85
N ASN A 524 19.43 -38.31 -8.04
CA ASN A 524 20.79 -38.31 -8.61
C ASN A 524 20.89 -39.00 -9.98
N CYS A 525 19.93 -39.85 -10.36
CA CYS A 525 20.02 -40.66 -11.59
C CYS A 525 18.81 -40.51 -12.51
N ALA A 526 17.61 -40.31 -11.95
CA ALA A 526 16.37 -40.25 -12.75
C ALA A 526 16.26 -39.01 -13.65
N VAL A 527 17.11 -38.00 -13.43
CA VAL A 527 17.26 -36.84 -14.32
C VAL A 527 17.66 -37.26 -15.74
N CYS A 528 18.44 -38.34 -15.88
CA CYS A 528 18.97 -38.78 -17.17
C CYS A 528 18.28 -40.05 -17.70
N HIS A 529 17.93 -41.00 -16.84
CA HIS A 529 17.28 -42.26 -17.25
C HIS A 529 16.38 -42.85 -16.17
N SER A 530 15.28 -43.48 -16.58
CA SER A 530 14.40 -44.21 -15.66
C SER A 530 14.96 -45.59 -15.32
N MET A 531 14.52 -46.16 -14.19
CA MET A 531 14.95 -47.49 -13.76
C MET A 531 14.64 -48.58 -14.82
N GLU A 532 13.49 -48.45 -15.49
CA GLU A 532 13.07 -49.37 -16.55
C GLU A 532 13.97 -49.31 -17.80
N GLN A 533 14.62 -48.17 -18.06
CA GLN A 533 15.56 -48.03 -19.19
C GLN A 533 16.91 -48.72 -18.92
N ILE A 534 17.34 -48.79 -17.67
CA ILE A 534 18.66 -49.36 -17.30
C ILE A 534 18.57 -50.82 -16.85
N LYS A 535 17.41 -51.27 -16.37
CA LYS A 535 17.16 -52.63 -15.91
C LYS A 535 17.57 -53.74 -16.91
N PRO A 536 17.36 -53.60 -18.24
CA PRO A 536 17.86 -54.59 -19.21
C PRO A 536 19.39 -54.64 -19.31
N LYS A 537 20.08 -53.51 -19.08
CA LYS A 537 21.55 -53.38 -19.19
C LYS A 537 22.28 -53.87 -17.94
N MET A 538 21.62 -53.82 -16.79
CA MET A 538 22.15 -54.31 -15.51
C MET A 538 21.78 -55.77 -15.23
N ARG A 539 21.12 -56.45 -16.18
CA ARG A 539 20.69 -57.84 -16.02
C ARG A 539 21.88 -58.75 -15.75
N GLY A 540 21.88 -59.43 -14.60
CA GLY A 540 22.96 -60.33 -14.18
C GLY A 540 24.06 -59.65 -13.35
N TRP A 541 23.92 -58.37 -13.01
CA TRP A 541 24.87 -57.69 -12.11
C TRP A 541 24.59 -58.10 -10.66
N SER A 542 25.64 -58.44 -9.90
CA SER A 542 25.55 -58.65 -8.46
C SER A 542 25.44 -57.31 -7.72
N ARG A 543 24.97 -57.35 -6.47
CA ARG A 543 24.93 -56.17 -5.59
C ARG A 543 26.28 -55.48 -5.51
N GLU A 544 27.36 -56.25 -5.40
CA GLU A 544 28.74 -55.73 -5.32
C GLU A 544 29.15 -55.03 -6.62
N THR A 545 28.75 -55.57 -7.78
CA THR A 545 28.98 -54.92 -9.08
C THR A 545 28.22 -53.60 -9.18
N VAL A 546 26.94 -53.57 -8.77
CA VAL A 546 26.15 -52.31 -8.75
C VAL A 546 26.80 -51.29 -7.82
N ARG A 547 27.14 -51.71 -6.60
CA ARG A 547 27.71 -50.82 -5.58
C ARG A 547 29.06 -50.24 -5.98
N SER A 548 29.96 -51.06 -6.53
CA SER A 548 31.27 -50.62 -7.00
C SER A 548 31.19 -49.78 -8.27
N SER A 549 30.16 -49.97 -9.10
CA SER A 549 29.92 -49.16 -10.29
C SER A 549 29.54 -47.72 -9.97
N LEU A 550 28.86 -47.46 -8.84
CA LEU A 550 28.51 -46.11 -8.41
C LEU A 550 29.74 -45.22 -8.18
N ASP A 551 30.87 -45.83 -7.82
CA ASP A 551 32.16 -45.14 -7.63
C ASP A 551 32.88 -44.86 -8.96
N ARG A 552 32.41 -45.41 -10.09
CA ARG A 552 33.09 -45.38 -11.40
C ARG A 552 32.11 -45.29 -12.59
N LEU A 553 31.03 -44.54 -12.43
CA LEU A 553 30.00 -44.37 -13.47
C LEU A 553 30.58 -43.76 -14.76
N SER A 554 31.55 -42.87 -14.64
CA SER A 554 32.25 -42.22 -15.75
C SER A 554 33.04 -43.22 -16.61
N ALA A 555 33.51 -44.31 -16.01
CA ALA A 555 34.17 -45.40 -16.72
C ALA A 555 33.19 -46.29 -17.50
N LEU A 556 31.91 -46.32 -17.11
CA LEU A 556 30.86 -47.04 -17.83
C LEU A 556 30.26 -46.21 -18.96
N ASN A 557 30.17 -44.90 -18.77
CA ASN A 557 29.79 -43.94 -19.79
C ASN A 557 30.37 -42.56 -19.43
N ALA A 558 31.16 -41.98 -20.32
CA ALA A 558 31.80 -40.69 -20.09
C ALA A 558 30.81 -39.54 -19.82
N ALA A 559 29.53 -39.70 -20.18
CA ALA A 559 28.46 -38.74 -19.90
C ALA A 559 27.84 -38.88 -18.50
N MET A 560 28.25 -39.86 -17.70
CA MET A 560 27.78 -40.07 -16.32
C MET A 560 28.89 -39.69 -15.32
N PRO A 561 28.72 -38.65 -14.49
CA PRO A 561 29.69 -38.36 -13.43
C PRO A 561 29.67 -39.45 -12.36
N ASP A 562 30.82 -39.74 -11.74
CA ASP A 562 30.91 -40.69 -10.62
C ASP A 562 30.09 -40.16 -9.43
N TYR A 563 29.38 -41.06 -8.75
CA TYR A 563 28.51 -40.66 -7.65
C TYR A 563 29.34 -40.37 -6.39
N THR A 564 29.22 -39.15 -5.85
CA THR A 564 30.03 -38.66 -4.72
C THR A 564 29.38 -38.85 -3.35
N GLY A 565 28.27 -39.58 -3.27
CA GLY A 565 27.58 -39.88 -2.01
C GLY A 565 28.43 -40.65 -0.99
N THR A 566 28.00 -40.62 0.26
CA THR A 566 28.60 -41.38 1.37
C THR A 566 28.51 -42.90 1.13
N PRO A 567 29.34 -43.71 1.80
CA PRO A 567 29.28 -45.17 1.66
C PRO A 567 27.88 -45.75 1.93
N ALA A 568 27.18 -45.22 2.93
CA ALA A 568 25.84 -45.65 3.31
C ALA A 568 24.77 -45.29 2.26
N GLU A 569 24.86 -44.11 1.65
CA GLU A 569 23.96 -43.70 0.56
C GLU A 569 24.16 -44.56 -0.69
N LYS A 570 25.42 -44.88 -1.01
CA LYS A 570 25.75 -45.78 -2.11
C LYS A 570 25.26 -47.21 -1.87
N ASP A 571 25.33 -47.69 -0.63
CA ASP A 571 24.80 -49.00 -0.25
C ASP A 571 23.27 -49.03 -0.39
N ALA A 572 22.57 -48.00 0.12
CA ALA A 572 21.12 -47.88 -0.01
C ALA A 572 20.66 -47.81 -1.48
N MET A 573 21.33 -47.00 -2.31
CA MET A 573 21.04 -46.88 -3.74
C MET A 573 21.28 -48.21 -4.47
N ALA A 574 22.38 -48.91 -4.16
CA ALA A 574 22.65 -50.23 -4.75
C ALA A 574 21.61 -51.27 -4.35
N ASP A 575 21.17 -51.29 -3.08
CA ASP A 575 20.13 -52.19 -2.58
C ASP A 575 18.79 -51.98 -3.29
N TYR A 576 18.40 -50.73 -3.51
CA TYR A 576 17.21 -50.39 -4.29
C TYR A 576 17.34 -50.85 -5.75
N MET A 577 18.45 -50.53 -6.43
CA MET A 577 18.66 -50.91 -7.82
C MET A 577 18.62 -52.43 -8.03
N VAL A 578 19.19 -53.21 -7.10
CA VAL A 578 19.17 -54.68 -7.13
C VAL A 578 17.77 -55.23 -6.87
N LYS A 579 17.04 -54.64 -5.94
CA LYS A 579 15.63 -54.99 -5.65
C LYS A 579 14.74 -54.81 -6.88
N GLN A 580 14.98 -53.76 -7.67
CA GLN A 580 14.26 -53.53 -8.93
C GLN A 580 14.59 -54.55 -10.03
N MET A 581 15.71 -55.26 -9.91
CA MET A 581 16.12 -56.35 -10.82
C MET A 581 15.55 -57.73 -10.43
N GLY A 582 14.81 -57.84 -9.32
CA GLY A 582 14.16 -59.08 -8.88
C GLY A 582 14.81 -59.80 -7.69
N GLY A 583 15.71 -59.13 -6.96
CA GLY A 583 16.44 -59.71 -5.83
C GLY A 583 17.54 -60.67 -6.28
N ALA A 584 18.69 -60.63 -5.62
CA ALA A 584 19.78 -61.56 -5.90
C ALA A 584 19.34 -63.01 -5.59
N ARG A 585 19.73 -63.95 -6.46
CA ARG A 585 20.07 -65.30 -6.01
C ARG A 585 21.53 -65.32 -5.60
#